data_AF-A0A9E3BUZ6-F1
#
_entry.id   AF-A0A9E3BUZ6-F1
#
_cell.length_a   1.000
_cell.length_b   1.000
_cell.length_c   1.000
_cell.angle_alpha   90.00
_cell.angle_beta   90.00
_cell.angle_gamma   90.00
#
_symmetry.space_group_name_H-M   'P 1'
#
loop_
_entity.id
_entity.type
_entity.pdbx_description
1 polymer ?
#
loop_
_entity_poly.entity_id
_entity_poly.type
_entity_poly.pdbx_seq_one_letter_code
_entity_poly.pdbx_strand_id
1 'polypeptide(L)'
;MTPLPAALGGGELVAWRLDQANYAATWDSGEGAYRVGGRWNSRGLRAVYCAFDPATAILEIAVHKGFRNLDVVPHVLTSLIIDDPASVHVVEPSTVPNANWLHPGIPSAGQQAFGDALLASHRFVVIPSVVSSRSWNLVFVKERTAGAYRLRSQERFALDTRLFPST
;
A
#
# COMPACT_ATOMS: atom_id res chain seq x y z
N MET A 1 4.79 -11.02 -4.83
CA MET A 1 3.98 -12.27 -4.89
C MET A 1 4.33 -13.05 -6.14
N THR A 2 4.45 -14.37 -6.04
CA THR A 2 4.32 -15.23 -7.22
C THR A 2 2.82 -15.42 -7.43
N PRO A 3 2.19 -14.74 -8.40
CA PRO A 3 0.81 -15.08 -8.75
C PRO A 3 0.75 -16.56 -9.14
N LEU A 4 -0.28 -17.26 -8.67
CA LEU A 4 -0.58 -18.60 -9.15
C LEU A 4 -0.84 -18.54 -10.67
N PRO A 5 -0.58 -19.63 -11.41
CA PRO A 5 -0.98 -19.70 -12.82
C PRO A 5 -2.44 -19.28 -12.99
N ALA A 6 -2.79 -18.60 -14.08
CA ALA A 6 -4.17 -18.16 -14.35
C ALA A 6 -5.20 -19.31 -14.29
N ALA A 7 -4.75 -20.57 -14.44
CA ALA A 7 -5.54 -21.78 -14.26
C ALA A 7 -5.97 -22.07 -12.79
N LEU A 8 -5.38 -21.39 -11.80
CA LEU A 8 -5.54 -21.67 -10.36
C LEU A 8 -5.86 -20.42 -9.51
N GLY A 9 -5.85 -19.21 -10.09
CA GLY A 9 -6.12 -17.95 -9.40
C GLY A 9 -6.67 -16.92 -10.38
N GLY A 10 -7.86 -16.38 -10.08
CA GLY A 10 -8.66 -15.58 -11.00
C GLY A 10 -7.95 -14.36 -11.59
N GLY A 11 -8.45 -13.88 -12.73
CA GLY A 11 -7.90 -12.74 -13.47
C GLY A 11 -8.10 -11.36 -12.84
N GLU A 12 -8.51 -11.28 -11.57
CA GLU A 12 -8.71 -10.01 -10.87
C GLU A 12 -7.39 -9.50 -10.27
N LEU A 13 -7.07 -8.23 -10.53
CA LEU A 13 -5.92 -7.57 -9.91
C LEU A 13 -6.32 -6.99 -8.55
N VAL A 14 -6.03 -7.73 -7.48
CA VAL A 14 -6.43 -7.39 -6.11
C VAL A 14 -5.29 -6.72 -5.34
N ALA A 15 -5.60 -5.60 -4.67
CA ALA A 15 -4.71 -4.95 -3.72
C ALA A 15 -5.34 -4.90 -2.32
N TRP A 16 -4.50 -4.74 -1.31
CA TRP A 16 -4.83 -4.87 0.12
C TRP A 16 -4.30 -3.68 0.90
N ARG A 17 -5.07 -3.19 1.87
CA ARG A 17 -4.64 -2.15 2.81
C ARG A 17 -5.12 -2.52 4.21
N LEU A 18 -4.29 -2.23 5.20
CA LEU A 18 -4.66 -2.34 6.60
C LEU A 18 -4.69 -0.93 7.21
N ASP A 19 -5.77 -0.57 7.88
CA ASP A 19 -5.89 0.71 8.58
C ASP A 19 -6.69 0.54 9.87
N GLN A 20 -6.64 1.55 10.75
CA GLN A 20 -7.46 1.56 11.96
C GLN A 20 -8.95 1.57 11.59
N ALA A 21 -9.77 0.90 12.40
CA ALA A 21 -11.18 0.67 12.10
C ALA A 21 -12.01 1.96 11.94
N ASN A 22 -11.61 3.04 12.61
CA ASN A 22 -12.23 4.37 12.46
C ASN A 22 -12.08 4.96 11.04
N TYR A 23 -11.13 4.47 10.24
CA TYR A 23 -10.94 4.89 8.86
C TYR A 23 -11.58 3.94 7.83
N ALA A 24 -12.30 2.90 8.27
CA ALA A 24 -12.87 1.91 7.35
C ALA A 24 -13.81 2.55 6.30
N ALA A 25 -14.65 3.50 6.71
CA ALA A 25 -15.57 4.20 5.79
C ALA A 25 -14.86 5.18 4.83
N THR A 26 -13.63 5.59 5.15
CA THR A 26 -12.85 6.57 4.39
C THR A 26 -11.48 6.01 4.00
N TRP A 27 -11.43 4.68 3.79
CA TRP A 27 -10.19 3.93 3.60
C TRP A 27 -9.38 4.39 2.39
N ASP A 28 -10.00 5.02 1.40
CA ASP A 28 -9.36 5.53 0.19
C ASP A 28 -9.20 7.07 0.20
N SER A 29 -9.39 7.73 1.33
CA SER A 29 -9.32 9.20 1.43
C SER A 29 -7.92 9.80 1.29
N GLY A 30 -6.87 8.99 1.49
CA GLY A 30 -5.48 9.44 1.49
C GLY A 30 -5.13 10.49 2.56
N GLU A 31 -6.00 10.67 3.57
CA GLU A 31 -5.88 11.76 4.55
C GLU A 31 -4.60 11.66 5.40
N GLY A 32 -4.17 10.46 5.75
CA GLY A 32 -2.90 10.26 6.46
C GLY A 32 -1.71 10.79 5.66
N ALA A 33 -1.57 10.32 4.42
CA ALA A 33 -0.50 10.75 3.51
C ALA A 33 -0.56 12.24 3.19
N TYR A 34 -1.76 12.83 3.13
CA TYR A 34 -1.93 14.27 2.94
C TYR A 34 -1.30 15.09 4.07
N ARG A 35 -1.54 14.70 5.32
CA ARG A 35 -1.06 15.44 6.51
C ARG A 35 0.45 15.32 6.71
N VAL A 36 0.97 14.09 6.62
CA VAL A 36 2.35 13.78 7.04
C VAL A 36 3.28 13.41 5.88
N GLY A 37 2.75 13.24 4.67
CA GLY A 37 3.50 12.70 3.55
C GLY A 37 3.64 11.18 3.65
N GLY A 38 4.34 10.60 2.69
CA GLY A 38 4.69 9.18 2.71
C GLY A 38 6.08 8.96 2.14
N ARG A 39 6.43 7.68 1.93
CA ARG A 39 7.69 7.34 1.27
C ARG A 39 7.71 7.80 -0.20
N TRP A 40 6.55 7.72 -0.87
CA TRP A 40 6.38 7.96 -2.31
C TRP A 40 5.43 9.14 -2.60
N ASN A 41 5.26 10.07 -1.65
CA ASN A 41 4.54 11.32 -1.89
C ASN A 41 4.94 12.40 -0.88
N SER A 42 4.92 13.65 -1.32
CA SER A 42 5.05 14.82 -0.45
C SER A 42 3.79 15.07 0.38
N ARG A 43 3.94 15.87 1.44
CA ARG A 43 2.79 16.43 2.18
C ARG A 43 1.90 17.24 1.23
N GLY A 44 0.59 17.16 1.43
CA GLY A 44 -0.40 17.84 0.58
C GLY A 44 -0.97 16.97 -0.55
N LEU A 45 -0.49 15.75 -0.75
CA LEU A 45 -1.07 14.79 -1.71
C LEU A 45 -1.82 13.66 -1.00
N ARG A 46 -3.07 13.40 -1.41
CA ARG A 46 -3.95 12.34 -0.88
C ARG A 46 -3.61 10.96 -1.44
N ALA A 47 -2.38 10.51 -1.22
CA ALA A 47 -1.95 9.20 -1.66
C ALA A 47 -2.54 8.08 -0.78
N VAL A 48 -3.04 7.03 -1.42
CA VAL A 48 -3.51 5.79 -0.79
C VAL A 48 -2.44 4.73 -1.02
N TYR A 49 -2.02 4.08 0.07
CA TYR A 49 -1.02 3.02 0.05
C TYR A 49 -1.69 1.66 0.28
N CYS A 50 -1.40 0.73 -0.61
CA CYS A 50 -1.82 -0.66 -0.58
C CYS A 50 -0.63 -1.58 -0.91
N ALA A 51 -0.82 -2.88 -0.75
CA ALA A 51 0.10 -3.92 -1.20
C ALA A 51 -0.66 -4.95 -2.05
N PHE A 52 0.03 -5.64 -2.96
CA PHE A 52 -0.62 -6.71 -3.74
C PHE A 52 -0.86 -7.98 -2.95
N ASP A 53 -0.33 -8.09 -1.74
CA ASP A 53 -0.58 -9.20 -0.83
C ASP A 53 -0.92 -8.72 0.58
N PRO A 54 -1.83 -9.40 1.29
CA PRO A 54 -2.28 -8.98 2.62
C PRO A 54 -1.15 -9.07 3.66
N ALA A 55 -0.22 -10.02 3.51
CA ALA A 55 0.91 -10.17 4.42
C ALA A 55 1.79 -8.91 4.43
N THR A 56 2.08 -8.35 3.25
CA THR A 56 2.83 -7.10 3.12
C THR A 56 2.04 -5.92 3.68
N ALA A 57 0.73 -5.83 3.43
CA ALA A 57 -0.10 -4.77 4.02
C ALA A 57 -0.07 -4.79 5.57
N ILE A 58 -0.07 -5.98 6.18
CA ILE A 58 0.07 -6.15 7.63
C ILE A 58 1.48 -5.74 8.08
N LEU A 59 2.52 -6.21 7.38
CA LEU A 59 3.91 -5.95 7.73
C LEU A 59 4.27 -4.46 7.64
N GLU A 60 3.70 -3.73 6.68
CA GLU A 60 3.83 -2.28 6.58
C GLU A 60 3.35 -1.60 7.88
N ILE A 61 2.18 -1.97 8.42
CA ILE A 61 1.71 -1.41 9.69
C ILE A 61 2.57 -1.89 10.87
N ALA A 62 2.97 -3.17 10.89
CA ALA A 62 3.80 -3.73 11.96
C ALA A 62 5.15 -3.02 12.08
N VAL A 63 5.82 -2.72 10.96
CA VAL A 63 7.11 -2.02 10.94
C VAL A 63 6.96 -0.56 11.35
N HIS A 64 5.88 0.11 10.94
CA HIS A 64 5.70 1.55 11.21
C HIS A 64 5.05 1.86 12.57
N LYS A 65 4.24 0.95 13.13
CA LYS A 65 3.46 1.16 14.37
C LYS A 65 3.73 0.13 15.47
N GLY A 66 4.38 -0.98 15.14
CA GLY A 66 4.68 -2.09 16.05
C GLY A 66 3.52 -3.08 16.22
N PHE A 67 3.85 -4.33 16.55
CA PHE A 67 2.85 -5.38 16.79
C PHE A 67 1.91 -5.07 17.96
N ARG A 68 2.38 -4.36 19.00
CA ARG A 68 1.51 -3.88 20.08
C ARG A 68 0.34 -3.05 19.55
N ASN A 69 0.56 -2.19 18.55
CA ASN A 69 -0.51 -1.38 17.97
C ASN A 69 -1.54 -2.25 17.25
N LEU A 70 -1.07 -3.24 16.47
CA LEU A 70 -1.91 -4.20 15.79
C LEU A 70 -2.73 -5.09 16.74
N ASP A 71 -2.22 -5.34 17.94
CA ASP A 71 -2.88 -6.17 18.96
C ASP A 71 -3.98 -5.39 19.72
N VAL A 72 -3.69 -4.15 20.13
CA VAL A 72 -4.58 -3.40 21.06
C VAL A 72 -5.49 -2.37 20.38
N VAL A 73 -5.22 -2.01 19.12
CA VAL A 73 -6.06 -1.07 18.37
C VAL A 73 -6.85 -1.83 17.30
N PRO A 74 -8.18 -1.65 17.19
CA PRO A 74 -8.96 -2.29 16.15
C PRO A 74 -8.51 -1.84 14.75
N HIS A 75 -8.20 -2.80 13.88
CA HIS A 75 -7.85 -2.57 12.48
C HIS A 75 -8.83 -3.28 11.54
N VAL A 76 -8.91 -2.81 10.29
CA VAL A 76 -9.70 -3.39 9.22
C VAL A 76 -8.80 -3.66 8.02
N LEU A 77 -8.77 -4.91 7.59
CA LEU A 77 -8.13 -5.31 6.34
C LEU A 77 -9.13 -5.08 5.20
N THR A 78 -8.75 -4.21 4.28
CA THR A 78 -9.55 -3.83 3.11
C THR A 78 -8.90 -4.40 1.86
N SER A 79 -9.70 -5.01 0.98
CA SER A 79 -9.27 -5.39 -0.37
C SER A 79 -10.03 -4.63 -1.44
N LEU A 80 -9.33 -4.28 -2.52
CA LEU A 80 -9.88 -3.61 -3.69
C LEU A 80 -9.46 -4.35 -4.96
N ILE A 81 -10.25 -4.19 -6.02
CA ILE A 81 -9.95 -4.70 -7.35
C ILE A 81 -9.69 -3.51 -8.27
N ILE A 82 -8.57 -3.55 -8.99
CA ILE A 82 -8.29 -2.63 -10.10
C ILE A 82 -8.98 -3.18 -11.34
N ASP A 83 -9.83 -2.37 -11.98
CA ASP A 83 -10.70 -2.84 -13.06
C ASP A 83 -9.92 -3.06 -14.37
N ASP A 84 -8.91 -2.23 -14.64
CA ASP A 84 -8.07 -2.31 -15.83
C ASP A 84 -6.59 -2.44 -15.45
N PRO A 85 -5.98 -3.65 -15.55
CA PRO A 85 -4.56 -3.85 -15.34
C PRO A 85 -3.65 -3.00 -16.25
N ALA A 86 -4.11 -2.60 -17.44
CA ALA A 86 -3.32 -1.76 -18.35
C ALA A 86 -3.17 -0.32 -17.84
N SER A 87 -4.01 0.11 -16.90
CA SER A 87 -3.92 1.42 -16.25
C SER A 87 -2.82 1.52 -15.17
N VAL A 88 -2.14 0.41 -14.92
CA VAL A 88 -1.14 0.26 -13.87
C VAL A 88 0.28 0.49 -14.41
N HIS A 89 0.97 1.48 -13.85
CA HIS A 89 2.37 1.73 -14.14
C HIS A 89 3.26 1.01 -13.13
N VAL A 90 4.15 0.13 -13.60
CA VAL A 90 5.10 -0.60 -12.76
C VAL A 90 6.47 0.09 -12.79
N VAL A 91 6.95 0.48 -11.62
CA VAL A 91 8.29 1.04 -11.43
C VAL A 91 9.29 -0.09 -11.28
N GLU A 92 10.09 -0.31 -12.31
CA GLU A 92 11.19 -1.28 -12.26
C GLU A 92 12.27 -0.82 -11.26
N PRO A 93 12.82 -1.71 -10.41
CA PRO A 93 13.85 -1.34 -9.44
C PRO A 93 15.05 -0.61 -10.06
N SER A 94 15.41 -0.97 -11.29
CA SER A 94 16.53 -0.40 -12.04
C SER A 94 16.26 1.03 -12.55
N THR A 95 15.01 1.48 -12.61
CA THR A 95 14.65 2.83 -13.07
C THR A 95 14.58 3.83 -11.91
N VAL A 96 14.69 3.36 -10.67
CA VAL A 96 14.72 4.22 -9.49
C VAL A 96 16.07 4.97 -9.44
N PRO A 97 16.06 6.32 -9.44
CA PRO A 97 17.29 7.12 -9.51
C PRO A 97 18.31 6.85 -8.41
N ASN A 98 17.85 6.50 -7.22
CA ASN A 98 18.69 6.18 -6.08
C ASN A 98 18.25 4.85 -5.46
N ALA A 99 19.06 3.82 -5.61
CA ALA A 99 18.78 2.48 -5.11
C ALA A 99 18.49 2.44 -3.59
N ASN A 100 19.05 3.37 -2.81
CA ASN A 100 18.79 3.46 -1.37
C ASN A 100 17.32 3.76 -1.03
N TRP A 101 16.54 4.27 -1.99
CA TRP A 101 15.09 4.49 -1.81
C TRP A 101 14.31 3.18 -1.64
N LEU A 102 14.88 2.06 -2.11
CA LEU A 102 14.32 0.71 -2.01
C LEU A 102 14.80 -0.05 -0.76
N HIS A 103 15.54 0.61 0.13
CA HIS A 103 16.02 0.04 1.39
C HIS A 103 15.43 0.77 2.61
N PRO A 104 15.37 0.11 3.79
CA PRO A 104 14.88 0.74 5.01
C PRO A 104 15.66 2.02 5.34
N GLY A 105 14.94 3.10 5.64
CA GLY A 105 15.52 4.41 5.89
C GLY A 105 14.47 5.53 5.88
N ILE A 106 14.90 6.73 6.26
CA ILE A 106 14.05 7.93 6.28
C ILE A 106 13.78 8.38 4.83
N PRO A 107 12.51 8.64 4.44
CA PRO A 107 12.20 9.17 3.12
C PRO A 107 12.91 10.51 2.86
N SER A 108 13.51 10.64 1.68
CA SER A 108 14.17 11.89 1.25
C SER A 108 13.25 12.73 0.37
N ALA A 109 13.48 14.05 0.30
CA ALA A 109 12.70 14.95 -0.55
C ALA A 109 12.75 14.55 -2.04
N GLY A 110 13.89 14.04 -2.52
CA GLY A 110 14.02 13.53 -3.89
C GLY A 110 13.16 12.29 -4.14
N GLN A 111 13.05 11.39 -3.16
CA GLN A 111 12.19 10.22 -3.25
C GLN A 111 10.70 10.61 -3.32
N GLN A 112 10.30 11.57 -2.49
CA GLN A 112 8.92 12.06 -2.48
C GLN A 112 8.57 12.77 -3.79
N ALA A 113 9.45 13.63 -4.30
CA ALA A 113 9.25 14.32 -5.58
C ALA A 113 9.16 13.34 -6.78
N PHE A 114 9.97 12.28 -6.76
CA PHE A 114 9.86 11.19 -7.75
C PHE A 114 8.49 10.50 -7.67
N GLY A 115 8.02 10.19 -6.46
CA GLY A 115 6.69 9.62 -6.25
C GLY A 115 5.56 10.57 -6.67
N ASP A 116 5.66 11.86 -6.36
CA ASP A 116 4.68 12.87 -6.79
C ASP A 116 4.57 12.94 -8.32
N ALA A 117 5.70 12.90 -9.03
CA ALA A 117 5.72 12.91 -10.49
C ALA A 117 5.02 11.66 -11.06
N LEU A 118 5.30 10.48 -10.50
CA LEU A 118 4.63 9.24 -10.92
C LEU A 118 3.11 9.31 -10.68
N LEU A 119 2.68 9.79 -9.51
CA LEU A 119 1.27 9.93 -9.15
C LEU A 119 0.55 11.04 -9.93
N ALA A 120 1.29 11.98 -10.50
CA ALA A 120 0.76 12.98 -11.43
C ALA A 120 0.55 12.40 -12.84
N SER A 121 1.45 11.50 -13.28
CA SER A 121 1.46 10.94 -14.63
C SER A 121 0.65 9.65 -14.80
N HIS A 122 0.42 8.89 -13.72
CA HIS A 122 -0.21 7.57 -13.77
C HIS A 122 -1.36 7.45 -12.76
N ARG A 123 -2.37 6.64 -13.10
CA ARG A 123 -3.52 6.39 -12.22
C ARG A 123 -3.11 5.52 -11.02
N PHE A 124 -2.46 4.41 -11.32
CA PHE A 124 -1.97 3.45 -10.35
C PHE A 124 -0.47 3.28 -10.54
N VAL A 125 0.29 3.38 -9.46
CA VAL A 125 1.74 3.24 -9.47
C VAL A 125 2.12 2.05 -8.60
N VAL A 126 2.84 1.10 -9.18
CA VAL A 126 3.32 -0.10 -8.50
C VAL A 126 4.80 0.04 -8.26
N ILE A 127 5.20 -0.08 -6.99
CA ILE A 127 6.57 0.19 -6.55
C ILE A 127 7.04 -0.98 -5.67
N PRO A 128 8.31 -1.42 -5.75
CA PRO A 128 8.83 -2.46 -4.87
C PRO A 128 8.61 -2.09 -3.39
N SER A 129 8.16 -3.05 -2.58
CA SER A 129 8.02 -2.85 -1.14
C SER A 129 9.41 -2.82 -0.48
N VAL A 130 9.64 -1.81 0.35
CA VAL A 130 10.85 -1.71 1.18
C VAL A 130 10.77 -2.66 2.37
N VAL A 131 9.56 -2.95 2.84
CA VAL A 131 9.28 -3.79 4.00
C VAL A 131 9.34 -5.28 3.66
N SER A 132 8.93 -5.66 2.44
CA SER A 132 9.07 -7.01 1.90
C SER A 132 9.69 -6.94 0.49
N SER A 133 10.99 -7.21 0.38
CA SER A 133 11.78 -6.99 -0.85
C SER A 133 11.38 -7.84 -2.06
N ARG A 134 10.47 -8.81 -1.88
CA ARG A 134 9.90 -9.66 -2.95
C ARG A 134 8.41 -9.38 -3.18
N SER A 135 7.90 -8.30 -2.59
CA SER A 135 6.52 -7.85 -2.70
C SER A 135 6.45 -6.46 -3.32
N TRP A 136 5.24 -6.11 -3.73
CA TRP A 136 4.94 -4.88 -4.46
C TRP A 136 3.86 -4.10 -3.74
N ASN A 137 4.09 -2.80 -3.60
CA ASN A 137 3.12 -1.85 -3.10
C ASN A 137 2.42 -1.17 -4.27
N LEU A 138 1.17 -0.80 -4.05
CA LEU A 138 0.36 0.01 -4.93
C LEU A 138 0.15 1.38 -4.27
N VAL A 139 0.40 2.45 -5.02
CA VAL A 139 0.12 3.83 -4.60
C VAL A 139 -0.76 4.50 -5.64
N PHE A 140 -1.80 5.19 -5.18
CA PHE A 140 -2.71 5.90 -6.07
C PHE A 140 -3.35 7.12 -5.40
N VAL A 141 -3.98 7.99 -6.19
CA VAL A 141 -4.74 9.15 -5.70
C VAL A 141 -6.20 8.98 -6.10
N LYS A 142 -7.11 9.00 -5.13
CA LYS A 142 -8.53 8.71 -5.33
C LYS A 142 -9.16 9.58 -6.41
N GLU A 143 -8.90 10.88 -6.40
CA GLU A 143 -9.47 11.84 -7.36
C GLU A 143 -9.06 11.55 -8.81
N ARG A 144 -7.92 10.88 -9.01
CA ARG A 144 -7.39 10.50 -10.34
C ARG A 144 -7.80 9.10 -10.78
N THR A 145 -8.39 8.32 -9.88
CA THR A 145 -8.70 6.89 -10.05
C THR A 145 -10.17 6.57 -9.80
N ALA A 146 -11.00 7.60 -9.63
CA ALA A 146 -12.44 7.46 -9.43
C ALA A 146 -13.05 6.61 -10.56
N GLY A 147 -13.71 5.52 -10.18
CA GLY A 147 -14.34 4.58 -11.11
C GLY A 147 -13.38 3.61 -11.83
N ALA A 148 -12.10 3.56 -11.46
CA ALA A 148 -11.11 2.62 -12.01
C ALA A 148 -10.73 1.48 -11.03
N TYR A 149 -11.34 1.48 -9.85
CA TYR A 149 -11.24 0.42 -8.87
C TYR A 149 -12.56 0.29 -8.10
N ARG A 150 -12.76 -0.87 -7.49
CA ARG A 150 -13.90 -1.15 -6.62
C ARG A 150 -13.49 -1.81 -5.32
N LEU A 151 -14.21 -1.48 -4.24
CA LEU A 151 -14.08 -2.16 -2.97
C LEU A 151 -14.52 -3.63 -3.14
N ARG A 152 -13.65 -4.57 -2.75
CA ARG A 152 -13.93 -6.00 -2.81
C ARG A 152 -14.39 -6.54 -1.47
N SER A 153 -13.68 -6.24 -0.39
CA SER A 153 -14.06 -6.65 0.97
C SER A 153 -13.46 -5.74 2.03
N GLN A 154 -14.10 -5.71 3.20
CA GLN A 154 -13.55 -5.19 4.44
C GLN A 154 -13.81 -6.19 5.56
N GLU A 155 -12.77 -6.56 6.28
CA GLU A 155 -12.87 -7.50 7.40
C GLU A 155 -12.09 -6.99 8.60
N ARG A 156 -12.59 -7.29 9.80
CA ARG A 156 -11.88 -6.96 11.03
C ARG A 156 -10.58 -7.77 11.08
N PHE A 157 -9.46 -7.07 11.24
CA PHE A 157 -8.17 -7.71 11.44
C PHE A 157 -7.97 -8.03 12.92
N ALA A 158 -7.47 -9.23 13.19
CA ALA A 158 -7.03 -9.67 14.51
C ALA A 158 -5.60 -10.21 14.37
N LEU A 159 -4.68 -9.68 15.16
CA LEU A 159 -3.30 -10.16 15.18
C LEU A 159 -3.25 -11.54 15.84
N ASP A 160 -2.51 -12.47 15.23
CA ASP A 160 -2.18 -13.74 15.90
C ASP A 160 -1.32 -13.45 17.14
N THR A 161 -1.74 -13.95 18.31
CA THR A 161 -1.06 -13.66 19.59
C THR A 161 0.39 -14.13 19.64
N ARG A 162 0.80 -15.05 18.76
CA ARG A 162 2.22 -15.47 18.64
C ARG A 162 3.11 -14.41 18.01
N LEU A 163 2.53 -13.42 17.31
CA LEU A 163 3.26 -12.27 16.77
C LEU A 163 3.50 -11.19 17.83
N PHE A 164 2.81 -11.26 18.98
CA PHE A 164 3.06 -10.43 20.16
C PHE A 164 2.83 -11.25 21.45
N PRO A 165 3.73 -12.21 21.76
CA PRO A 165 3.55 -13.12 22.88
C PRO A 165 3.67 -12.40 24.23
N SER A 166 3.03 -12.96 25.26
CA SER A 166 3.29 -12.58 26.64
C SER A 166 4.75 -12.88 26.99
N THR A 167 5.49 -11.86 27.42
CA THR A 167 6.84 -12.01 27.99
C THR A 167 6.81 -12.63 29.37
#